data_AF-S0J6A0-F1
#
_entry.id   AF-S0J6A0-F1
#
_cell.length_a   1.000
_cell.length_b   1.000
_cell.length_c   1.000
_cell.angle_alpha   90.00
_cell.angle_beta   90.00
_cell.angle_gamma   90.00
#
_symmetry.space_group_name_H-M   'P 1'
#
loop_
_entity.id
_entity.type
_entity.pdbx_description
1 polymer ?
#
loop_
_entity_poly.entity_id
_entity_poly.type
_entity_poly.pdbx_seq_one_letter_code
_entity_poly.pdbx_strand_id
1 'polypeptide(L)'
;MCITTKEMNQKMEEIRSLEMLLKETEDSIKALKGEVIEFLNENRNDCLTTNSKGKEILQFIGHMCKATYSPQERETVDKEEVKKLLSREDYQKVSKVSYYSVLRIS
;
A
#
# COMPACT_ATOMS: atom_id res chain seq x y z
N MET A 1 23.26 -6.86 -27.67
CA MET A 1 22.72 -8.19 -28.02
C MET A 1 21.43 -8.37 -27.27
N CYS A 2 20.32 -8.62 -27.95
CA CYS A 2 19.06 -8.96 -27.32
C CYS A 2 19.12 -10.40 -26.82
N ILE A 3 18.58 -10.66 -25.63
CA ILE A 3 18.45 -12.02 -25.09
C ILE A 3 17.65 -12.91 -26.06
N THR A 4 17.97 -14.19 -26.08
CA THR A 4 17.23 -15.19 -26.86
C THR A 4 15.86 -15.46 -26.24
N THR A 5 14.94 -16.03 -27.02
CA THR A 5 13.62 -16.47 -26.52
C THR A 5 13.74 -17.46 -25.36
N LYS A 6 14.76 -18.33 -25.39
CA LYS A 6 15.02 -19.29 -24.31
C LYS A 6 15.37 -18.58 -22.99
N GLU A 7 16.30 -17.62 -23.05
CA GLU A 7 16.68 -16.82 -21.88
C GLU A 7 15.53 -15.94 -21.39
N MET A 8 14.68 -15.44 -22.30
CA MET A 8 13.48 -14.70 -21.93
C MET A 8 12.50 -15.57 -21.15
N ASN A 9 12.24 -16.81 -21.59
CA ASN A 9 11.35 -17.74 -20.89
C ASN A 9 11.91 -18.11 -19.50
N GLN A 10 13.21 -18.35 -19.39
CA GLN A 10 13.86 -18.60 -18.10
C GLN A 10 13.68 -17.40 -17.14
N LYS A 11 13.85 -16.18 -17.63
CA LYS A 11 13.59 -14.97 -16.84
C LYS A 11 12.12 -14.87 -16.41
N MET A 12 11.17 -15.24 -17.26
CA MET A 12 9.75 -15.24 -16.88
C MET A 12 9.46 -16.27 -15.79
N GLU A 13 10.03 -17.47 -15.86
CA GLU A 13 9.89 -18.50 -14.83
C GLU A 13 10.49 -18.07 -13.49
N GLU A 14 11.69 -17.47 -13.51
CA GLU A 14 12.34 -16.91 -12.33
C GLU A 14 11.50 -15.81 -11.68
N ILE A 15 10.96 -14.88 -12.48
CA ILE A 15 10.07 -13.82 -11.99
C ILE A 15 8.85 -14.42 -11.30
N ARG A 16 8.21 -15.45 -11.89
CA ARG A 16 7.06 -16.10 -11.26
C ARG A 16 7.40 -16.75 -9.93
N SER A 17 8.54 -17.43 -9.85
CA SER A 17 9.00 -18.03 -8.60
C SER A 17 9.20 -16.97 -7.51
N LEU A 18 9.83 -15.84 -7.86
CA LEU A 18 10.06 -14.74 -6.93
C LEU A 18 8.76 -14.04 -6.51
N GLU A 19 7.80 -13.86 -7.42
CA GLU A 19 6.48 -13.29 -7.10
C GLU A 19 5.71 -14.15 -6.10
N MET A 20 5.80 -15.49 -6.20
CA MET A 20 5.18 -16.39 -5.23
C MET A 20 5.81 -16.24 -3.84
N LEU A 21 7.14 -16.24 -3.75
CA LEU A 21 7.86 -16.04 -2.49
C LEU A 21 7.57 -14.68 -1.86
N LEU A 22 7.49 -13.61 -2.68
CA LEU A 22 7.11 -12.28 -2.23
C LEU A 22 5.73 -12.31 -1.59
N LYS A 23 4.74 -12.94 -2.25
CA LYS A 23 3.37 -13.03 -1.74
C LYS A 23 3.30 -13.77 -0.41
N GLU A 24 3.95 -14.93 -0.30
CA GLU A 24 4.01 -15.71 0.94
C GLU A 24 4.65 -14.91 2.09
N THR A 25 5.69 -14.14 1.78
CA THR A 25 6.36 -13.26 2.73
C THR A 25 5.46 -12.09 3.14
N GLU A 26 4.76 -11.46 2.20
CA GLU A 26 3.80 -10.38 2.47
C GLU A 26 2.65 -10.86 3.36
N ASP A 27 2.10 -12.06 3.09
CA ASP A 27 1.05 -12.67 3.90
C ASP A 27 1.54 -12.96 5.32
N SER A 28 2.76 -13.49 5.47
CA SER A 28 3.39 -13.73 6.78
C SER A 28 3.62 -12.43 7.56
N ILE A 29 4.14 -11.39 6.90
CA ILE A 29 4.30 -10.05 7.50
C ILE A 29 2.95 -9.48 7.92
N LYS A 30 1.90 -9.69 7.13
CA LYS A 30 0.55 -9.21 7.44
C LYS A 30 -0.02 -9.91 8.67
N ALA A 31 0.18 -11.21 8.83
CA ALA A 31 -0.21 -11.96 10.02
C ALA A 31 0.48 -11.40 11.28
N LEU A 32 1.81 -11.22 11.24
CA LEU A 32 2.57 -10.63 12.35
C LEU A 32 2.13 -9.20 12.67
N LYS A 33 1.81 -8.38 11.66
CA LYS A 33 1.23 -7.05 11.89
C LYS A 33 -0.13 -7.12 12.58
N GLY A 34 -0.93 -8.15 12.30
CA GLY A 34 -2.18 -8.42 13.01
C GLY A 34 -1.96 -8.63 14.50
N GLU A 35 -1.03 -9.51 14.87
CA GLU A 35 -0.66 -9.79 16.27
C GLU A 35 -0.15 -8.52 16.99
N VAL A 36 0.66 -7.70 16.31
CA VAL A 36 1.12 -6.42 16.87
C VAL A 36 -0.05 -5.46 17.12
N ILE A 37 -1.04 -5.41 16.22
CA ILE A 37 -2.24 -4.58 16.40
C ILE A 37 -3.07 -5.10 17.58
N GLU A 38 -3.24 -6.42 17.70
CA GLU A 38 -3.94 -7.03 18.85
C GLU A 38 -3.27 -6.64 20.17
N PHE A 39 -1.96 -6.83 20.26
CA PHE A 39 -1.18 -6.42 21.44
C PHE A 39 -1.38 -4.94 21.79
N LEU A 40 -1.30 -4.04 20.80
CA LEU A 40 -1.48 -2.60 21.04
C LEU A 40 -2.89 -2.28 21.59
N ASN A 41 -3.92 -2.97 21.09
CA ASN A 41 -5.30 -2.77 21.53
C ASN A 41 -5.54 -3.36 22.94
N GLU A 42 -5.02 -4.54 23.23
CA GLU A 42 -5.12 -5.16 24.56
C GLU A 42 -4.39 -4.33 25.63
N ASN A 43 -3.27 -3.71 25.25
CA ASN A 43 -2.45 -2.85 26.12
C ASN A 43 -2.71 -1.36 25.88
N ARG A 44 -3.96 -1.00 25.55
CA ARG A 44 -4.33 0.36 25.16
C ARG A 44 -3.90 1.42 26.18
N ASN A 45 -4.06 1.17 27.47
CA ASN A 45 -3.72 2.16 28.50
C ASN A 45 -2.24 2.52 28.53
N ASP A 46 -1.37 1.53 28.27
CA ASP A 46 0.09 1.72 28.27
C ASP A 46 0.60 2.24 26.92
N CYS A 47 -0.11 1.91 25.84
CA CYS A 47 0.27 2.26 24.48
C CYS A 47 -0.34 3.60 23.99
N LEU A 48 -1.38 4.12 24.66
CA LEU A 48 -2.06 5.33 24.24
C LEU A 48 -1.15 6.55 24.41
N THR A 49 -0.95 7.29 23.32
CA THR A 49 -0.20 8.54 23.32
C THR A 49 -0.78 9.52 22.31
N THR A 50 -0.28 10.75 22.32
CA THR A 50 -0.68 11.80 21.38
C THR A 50 0.45 12.07 20.40
N ASN A 51 0.14 12.10 19.10
CA ASN A 51 1.14 12.43 18.09
C ASN A 51 1.42 13.95 18.02
N SER A 52 2.39 14.36 17.19
CA SER A 52 2.75 15.78 17.01
C SER A 52 1.61 16.69 16.51
N LYS A 53 0.48 16.12 16.07
CA LYS A 53 -0.70 16.83 15.60
C LYS A 53 -1.85 16.81 16.61
N GLY A 54 -1.63 16.36 17.84
CA GLY A 54 -2.67 16.30 18.86
C GLY A 54 -3.66 15.16 18.70
N LYS A 55 -3.40 14.17 17.84
CA LYS A 55 -4.30 13.01 17.66
C LYS A 55 -3.86 11.84 18.54
N GLU A 56 -4.82 11.19 19.17
CA GLU A 56 -4.62 9.94 19.89
C GLU A 56 -4.19 8.82 18.94
N ILE A 57 -3.14 8.10 19.33
CA ILE A 57 -2.56 6.96 18.62
C ILE A 57 -2.15 5.90 19.64
N LEU A 58 -2.01 4.65 19.17
CA LEU A 58 -1.36 3.60 19.96
C LEU A 58 0.09 3.48 19.50
N GLN A 59 1.02 3.46 20.44
CA GLN A 59 2.44 3.36 20.16
C GLN A 59 3.13 2.43 21.14
N PHE A 60 4.00 1.56 20.60
CA PHE A 60 4.91 0.73 21.37
C PHE A 60 6.34 1.01 20.93
N ILE A 61 7.24 1.25 21.88
CA ILE A 61 8.66 1.50 21.61
C ILE A 61 9.43 0.21 21.95
N GLY A 62 9.76 -0.57 20.92
CA GLY A 62 10.57 -1.77 21.06
C GLY A 62 12.07 -1.47 20.99
N HIS A 63 12.88 -2.52 21.21
CA HIS A 63 14.33 -2.42 21.19
C HIS A 63 14.90 -2.10 19.79
N MET A 64 14.32 -2.65 18.71
CA MET A 64 14.75 -2.39 17.33
C MET A 64 14.01 -1.22 16.66
N CYS A 65 12.71 -1.12 16.88
CA CYS A 65 11.86 -0.16 16.19
C CYS A 65 10.61 0.16 17.03
N LYS A 66 9.88 1.19 16.60
CA LYS A 66 8.59 1.56 17.17
C LYS A 66 7.45 1.06 16.29
N ALA A 67 6.39 0.56 16.93
CA ALA A 67 5.11 0.32 16.30
C ALA A 67 4.19 1.52 16.55
N THR A 68 3.41 1.91 15.55
CA THR A 68 2.41 2.98 15.70
C THR A 68 1.16 2.61 14.93
N TYR A 69 0.03 2.58 15.62
CA TYR A 69 -1.28 2.30 15.06
C TYR A 69 -2.17 3.53 15.21
N SER A 70 -2.69 4.00 14.08
CA SER A 70 -3.49 5.23 14.01
C SER A 70 -4.54 5.10 12.90
N PRO A 71 -5.74 5.66 13.08
CA PRO A 71 -6.74 5.70 12.04
C PRO A 71 -6.24 6.54 10.85
N GLN A 72 -6.53 6.06 9.64
CA GLN A 72 -6.21 6.74 8.39
C GLN A 72 -7.51 6.91 7.59
N GLU A 73 -7.68 8.07 6.98
CA GLU A 73 -8.83 8.39 6.13
C GLU A 73 -8.33 8.62 4.71
N ARG A 74 -9.06 8.08 3.73
CA ARG A 74 -8.81 8.31 2.32
C ARG A 74 -10.14 8.64 1.65
N GLU A 75 -10.22 9.83 1.07
CA GLU A 75 -11.32 10.19 0.20
C GLU A 75 -11.08 9.61 -1.21
N THR A 76 -12.11 8.98 -1.77
CA THR A 76 -12.12 8.52 -3.16
C THR A 76 -13.26 9.23 -3.87
N VAL A 77 -12.93 9.97 -4.92
CA VAL A 77 -13.90 10.74 -5.69
C VAL A 77 -14.35 9.92 -6.91
N ASP A 78 -15.67 9.78 -7.08
CA ASP A 78 -16.25 9.16 -8.27
C ASP A 78 -16.11 10.10 -9.48
N LYS A 79 -15.21 9.73 -10.39
CA LYS A 79 -14.91 10.53 -11.58
C LYS A 79 -16.10 10.60 -12.54
N GLU A 80 -16.95 9.59 -12.59
CA GLU A 80 -18.08 9.56 -13.52
C GLU A 80 -19.21 10.45 -13.02
N GLU A 81 -19.50 10.46 -11.71
CA GLU A 81 -20.44 11.43 -11.14
C GLU A 81 -19.95 12.87 -11.29
N VAL A 82 -18.64 13.12 -11.07
CA VAL A 82 -18.06 14.46 -11.27
C VAL A 82 -18.21 14.95 -12.72
N LYS A 83 -18.09 14.05 -13.71
CA LYS A 83 -18.31 14.39 -15.13
C LYS A 83 -19.77 14.76 -15.44
N LYS A 84 -20.75 14.33 -14.65
CA LYS A 84 -22.15 14.75 -14.80
C LYS A 84 -22.39 16.16 -14.26
N LEU A 85 -21.61 16.57 -13.26
CA LEU A 85 -21.72 17.87 -12.60
C LEU A 85 -20.97 18.98 -13.33
N LEU A 86 -19.86 18.64 -14.00
CA LEU A 86 -19.00 19.59 -14.69
C LEU A 86 -19.21 19.55 -16.20
N SER A 87 -19.09 20.71 -16.85
CA SER A 87 -18.93 20.76 -18.30
C SER A 87 -17.62 20.05 -18.70
N ARG A 88 -17.53 19.59 -19.95
CA ARG A 88 -16.32 18.94 -20.47
C ARG A 88 -15.10 19.86 -20.36
N GLU A 89 -15.29 21.16 -20.57
CA GLU A 89 -14.24 22.18 -20.50
C GLU A 89 -13.75 22.37 -19.06
N ASP A 90 -14.67 22.41 -18.09
CA ASP A 90 -14.30 22.58 -16.68
C ASP A 90 -13.66 21.33 -16.09
N TYR A 91 -14.12 20.14 -16.49
CA TYR A 91 -13.48 18.88 -16.11
C TYR A 91 -12.03 18.81 -16.61
N GLN A 92 -11.77 19.30 -17.82
CA GLN A 92 -10.43 19.27 -18.41
C GLN A 92 -9.43 20.17 -17.65
N LYS A 93 -9.89 21.28 -17.06
CA LYS A 93 -9.03 22.18 -16.26
C LYS A 93 -8.48 21.53 -14.99
N VAL A 94 -9.23 20.56 -14.43
CA VAL A 94 -8.87 19.86 -13.19
C VAL A 94 -8.35 18.43 -13.42
N SER A 95 -8.40 17.94 -14.66
CA SER A 95 -7.93 16.60 -15.03
C SER A 95 -6.47 16.62 -15.48
N LYS A 96 -5.66 15.71 -14.92
CA LYS A 96 -4.28 15.46 -15.35
C LYS A 96 -4.16 14.02 -15.81
N VAL A 97 -3.70 13.82 -17.04
CA VAL A 97 -3.47 12.50 -17.63
C VAL A 97 -1.96 12.34 -17.87
N SER A 98 -1.36 11.35 -17.23
CA SER A 98 0.01 10.93 -17.48
C SER A 98 0.01 9.57 -18.20
N TYR A 99 0.91 9.42 -19.18
CA TYR A 99 1.13 8.16 -19.87
C TYR A 99 2.45 7.54 -19.41
N TYR A 100 2.41 6.26 -19.04
CA TYR A 100 3.59 5.48 -18.70
C TYR A 100 3.40 4.04 -19.16
N SER A 101 4.48 3.41 -19.63
CA SER A 101 4.48 2.00 -20.02
C SER A 101 4.55 1.11 -18.78
N VAL A 102 3.79 0.02 -18.78
CA VAL A 102 3.79 -0.97 -17.70
C VAL A 102 4.09 -2.34 -18.30
N LEU A 103 5.01 -3.08 -17.66
CA LEU A 103 5.21 -4.50 -17.93
C LEU A 103 4.34 -5.30 -16.96
N ARG A 104 3.50 -6.19 -17.50
CA ARG A 104 2.70 -7.14 -16.71
C ARG A 104 3.10 -8.55 -17.09
N ILE A 105 3.45 -9.36 -16.09
CA ILE A 105 3.76 -10.78 -16.24
C ILE A 105 2.70 -11.52 -15.43
N SER A 106 1.87 -12.30 -16.13
CA SER A 106 0.69 -13.00 -15.58
C SER A 106 0.52 -14.38 -16.21
#